data_AF-A0A672GLE8-F1
#
_entry.id   AF-A0A672GLE8-F1
#
_cell.length_a   1.000
_cell.length_b   1.000
_cell.length_c   1.000
_cell.angle_alpha   90.00
_cell.angle_beta   90.00
_cell.angle_gamma   90.00
#
_symmetry.space_group_name_H-M   'P 1'
#
loop_
_entity.id
_entity.type
_entity.pdbx_description
1 polymer ?
#
loop_
_entity_poly.entity_id
_entity_poly.type
_entity_poly.pdbx_seq_one_letter_code
_entity_poly.pdbx_strand_id
1 'polypeptide(L)'
;MELIQSDLLNVTWKQHTFMLDACVQFISVFLCSSLLNSKCRAAENAIVTQKNTPLGSKIVYSGKSKKKTIKVTTDLFRTFPKEHPFSKKKWDTCSVVGNGGILINSKCGKQIDSAQFVIRCNIPPLEGELQRDVGNKTNLVTANPSIFRLKFFSLKNQSPFVESLRHFGDAMLLLPTFAFSANTRVCQRAVQAIKDLNSPIRPVSFNPEYMRNLSTYWRSQGLKGPRLSTGFIMVNLALELCNSVDLYGFWPFSFHPHNCCPLTNHYYDNSPAVKKVHSMPEEFNQLLKLHSQGILRIHLGDCGQ
;
A
#
# COMPACT_ATOMS: atom_id res chain seq x y z
N MET A 1 -7.03 18.91 -53.65
CA MET A 1 -5.90 19.25 -52.76
C MET A 1 -6.33 19.76 -51.39
N GLU A 2 -7.52 20.33 -51.21
CA GLU A 2 -7.97 20.87 -49.91
C GLU A 2 -8.28 19.81 -48.83
N LEU A 3 -8.79 18.63 -49.22
CA LEU A 3 -9.12 17.54 -48.27
C LEU A 3 -7.90 16.92 -47.57
N ILE A 4 -6.73 16.91 -48.22
CA ILE A 4 -5.49 16.34 -47.63
C ILE A 4 -4.90 17.30 -46.58
N GLN A 5 -5.13 18.59 -46.75
CA GLN A 5 -4.59 19.64 -45.87
C GLN A 5 -5.39 19.73 -44.55
N SER A 6 -6.71 19.50 -44.58
CA SER A 6 -7.55 19.40 -43.37
C SER A 6 -7.23 18.16 -42.52
N ASP A 7 -6.90 17.03 -43.17
CA ASP A 7 -6.55 15.80 -42.46
C ASP A 7 -5.17 15.89 -41.80
N LEU A 8 -4.18 16.49 -42.48
CA LEU A 8 -2.86 16.75 -41.89
C LEU A 8 -2.93 17.74 -40.72
N LEU A 9 -3.76 18.78 -40.81
CA LEU A 9 -4.03 19.69 -39.71
C LEU A 9 -4.72 18.95 -38.55
N ASN A 10 -5.76 18.16 -38.79
CA ASN A 10 -6.43 17.39 -37.73
C ASN A 10 -5.50 16.36 -37.03
N VAL A 11 -4.60 15.71 -37.78
CA VAL A 11 -3.62 14.77 -37.22
C VAL A 11 -2.57 15.49 -36.37
N THR A 12 -2.06 16.63 -36.86
CA THR A 12 -1.09 17.45 -36.11
C THR A 12 -1.71 18.09 -34.87
N TRP A 13 -2.94 18.60 -34.93
CA TRP A 13 -3.68 19.09 -33.77
C TRP A 13 -3.92 17.96 -32.75
N LYS A 14 -4.36 16.77 -33.16
CA LYS A 14 -4.52 15.62 -32.24
C LYS A 14 -3.20 15.20 -31.60
N GLN A 15 -2.10 15.17 -32.36
CA GLN A 15 -0.77 14.88 -31.82
C GLN A 15 -0.29 15.97 -30.84
N HIS A 16 -0.52 17.25 -31.13
CA HIS A 16 -0.19 18.35 -30.23
C HIS A 16 -1.01 18.30 -28.94
N THR A 17 -2.32 18.06 -29.02
CA THR A 17 -3.18 17.91 -27.82
C THR A 17 -2.74 16.69 -27.00
N PHE A 18 -2.45 15.56 -27.65
CA PHE A 18 -1.95 14.36 -26.97
C PHE A 18 -0.59 14.61 -26.27
N MET A 19 0.32 15.35 -26.92
CA MET A 19 1.61 15.68 -26.36
C MET A 19 1.50 16.66 -25.19
N LEU A 20 0.58 17.63 -25.26
CA LEU A 20 0.26 18.56 -24.18
C LEU A 20 -0.38 17.83 -22.99
N ASP A 21 -1.34 16.94 -23.23
CA ASP A 21 -1.99 16.14 -22.18
C ASP A 21 -0.98 15.21 -21.48
N ALA A 22 -0.11 14.54 -22.25
CA ALA A 22 0.97 13.74 -21.71
C ALA A 22 1.98 14.58 -20.88
N CYS A 23 2.28 15.81 -21.33
CA CYS A 23 3.16 16.72 -20.62
C CYS A 23 2.55 17.20 -19.28
N VAL A 24 1.27 17.60 -19.29
CA VAL A 24 0.53 18.02 -18.09
C VAL A 24 0.41 16.86 -17.09
N GLN A 25 0.16 15.64 -17.58
CA GLN A 25 0.13 14.45 -16.75
C GLN A 25 1.49 14.16 -16.12
N PHE A 26 2.58 14.22 -16.91
CA PHE A 26 3.94 14.01 -16.41
C PHE A 26 4.34 15.04 -15.34
N ILE A 27 4.02 16.32 -15.57
CA ILE A 27 4.23 17.39 -14.60
C ILE A 27 3.43 17.14 -13.32
N SER A 28 2.16 16.73 -13.44
CA SER A 28 1.30 16.46 -12.29
C SER A 28 1.80 15.28 -11.46
N VAL A 29 2.23 14.19 -12.10
CA VAL A 29 2.88 13.04 -11.44
C VAL A 29 4.15 13.48 -10.72
N PHE A 30 5.01 14.22 -11.41
CA PHE A 30 6.29 14.67 -10.87
C PHE A 30 6.10 15.60 -9.67
N LEU A 31 5.21 16.59 -9.76
CA LEU A 31 4.91 17.52 -8.67
C LEU A 31 4.29 16.81 -7.47
N CYS A 32 3.35 15.88 -7.68
CA CYS A 32 2.72 15.12 -6.60
C CYS A 32 3.75 14.25 -5.87
N SER A 33 4.55 13.48 -6.63
CA SER A 33 5.60 12.62 -6.09
C SER A 33 6.68 13.45 -5.37
N SER A 34 7.11 14.57 -5.97
CA SER A 34 8.07 15.49 -5.38
C SER A 34 7.56 16.12 -4.07
N LEU A 35 6.30 16.57 -4.05
CA LEU A 35 5.70 17.16 -2.85
C LEU A 35 5.56 16.12 -1.73
N LEU A 36 5.04 14.93 -2.02
CA LEU A 36 4.96 13.83 -1.06
C LEU A 36 6.34 13.46 -0.52
N ASN A 37 7.31 13.28 -1.41
CA ASN A 37 8.69 12.94 -1.06
C ASN A 37 9.35 14.02 -0.19
N SER A 38 9.08 15.31 -0.47
CA SER A 38 9.61 16.42 0.35
C SER A 38 9.11 16.40 1.80
N LYS A 39 7.94 15.79 2.06
CA LYS A 39 7.32 15.72 3.40
C LYS A 39 7.59 14.40 4.11
N CYS A 40 7.57 13.29 3.37
CA CYS A 40 7.54 11.95 3.95
C CYS A 40 8.86 11.19 3.78
N ARG A 41 9.54 11.37 2.64
CA ARG A 41 10.84 10.76 2.31
C ARG A 41 10.81 9.24 2.40
N ALA A 42 9.89 8.60 1.68
CA ALA A 42 9.69 7.15 1.77
C ALA A 42 10.98 6.33 1.59
N ALA A 43 11.86 6.73 0.66
CA ALA A 43 13.07 5.98 0.32
C ALA A 43 14.09 5.90 1.48
N GLU A 44 14.02 6.81 2.45
CA GLU A 44 14.90 6.84 3.63
C GLU A 44 14.16 6.61 4.95
N ASN A 45 12.86 6.91 4.97
CA ASN A 45 12.11 7.06 6.21
C ASN A 45 10.88 6.16 6.30
N ALA A 46 10.44 5.43 5.27
CA ALA A 46 9.23 4.59 5.38
C ALA A 46 9.41 3.43 6.37
N ILE A 47 10.64 2.91 6.50
CA ILE A 47 10.97 1.75 7.32
C ILE A 47 11.98 2.13 8.42
N VAL A 48 11.77 1.59 9.61
CA VAL A 48 12.75 1.67 10.71
C VAL A 48 13.98 0.85 10.33
N THR A 49 15.14 1.49 10.38
CA THR A 49 16.45 0.89 10.10
C THR A 49 17.40 1.19 11.25
N GLN A 50 18.52 0.46 11.30
CA GLN A 50 19.59 0.77 12.26
C GLN A 50 20.17 2.17 12.04
N LYS A 51 20.15 2.67 10.80
CA LYS A 51 20.66 4.01 10.44
C LYS A 51 19.75 5.14 10.91
N ASN A 52 18.44 5.06 10.66
CA ASN A 52 17.49 6.13 11.02
C ASN A 52 16.96 6.00 12.45
N THR A 53 17.18 4.86 13.11
CA THR A 53 16.73 4.59 14.48
C THR A 53 17.84 3.92 15.30
N PRO A 54 18.88 4.69 15.72
CA PRO A 54 20.05 4.14 16.40
C PRO A 54 19.74 3.52 17.76
N LEU A 55 20.61 2.63 18.23
CA LEU A 55 20.55 2.05 19.57
C LEU A 55 20.50 3.15 20.65
N GLY A 56 19.61 2.99 21.63
CA GLY A 56 19.42 3.96 22.72
C GLY A 56 18.53 5.16 22.39
N SER A 57 18.20 5.39 21.11
CA SER A 57 17.26 6.44 20.70
C SER A 57 15.83 6.15 21.17
N LYS A 58 14.92 7.12 21.00
CA LYS A 58 13.50 7.01 21.39
C LYS A 58 12.61 7.02 20.16
N ILE A 59 11.80 5.98 19.99
CA ILE A 59 10.76 5.94 18.97
C ILE A 59 9.48 6.53 19.56
N VAL A 60 8.93 7.56 18.92
CA VAL A 60 7.61 8.13 19.25
C VAL A 60 6.54 7.35 18.49
N TYR A 61 5.52 6.82 19.17
CA TYR A 61 4.42 6.11 18.52
C TYR A 61 3.56 7.05 17.65
N SER A 62 3.02 6.58 16.52
CA SER A 62 2.25 7.45 15.60
C SER A 62 0.77 7.66 15.98
N GLY A 63 0.15 6.73 16.70
CA GLY A 63 -1.31 6.68 16.88
C GLY A 63 -1.92 7.37 18.12
N LYS A 64 -1.17 8.09 18.97
CA LYS A 64 -1.69 8.72 20.20
C LYS A 64 -1.29 10.20 20.33
N SER A 65 -2.17 11.02 20.93
CA SER A 65 -1.93 12.45 21.24
C SER A 65 -0.94 12.68 22.38
N LYS A 66 -0.74 11.71 23.27
CA LYS A 66 0.32 11.72 24.29
C LYS A 66 1.57 11.12 23.66
N LYS A 67 2.69 11.86 23.67
CA LYS A 67 4.03 11.50 23.14
C LYS A 67 4.64 10.26 23.84
N LYS A 68 3.93 9.12 23.85
CA LYS A 68 4.44 7.87 24.38
C LYS A 68 5.63 7.48 23.51
N THR A 69 6.70 7.06 24.17
CA THR A 69 7.93 6.64 23.50
C THR A 69 8.31 5.23 23.95
N ILE A 70 9.19 4.60 23.18
CA ILE A 70 9.92 3.40 23.56
C ILE A 70 11.40 3.63 23.28
N LYS A 71 12.27 3.26 24.22
CA LYS A 71 13.72 3.28 24.02
C LYS A 71 14.13 2.10 23.15
N VAL A 72 15.01 2.34 22.18
CA VAL A 72 15.57 1.29 21.33
C VAL A 72 16.58 0.49 22.15
N THR A 73 16.20 -0.73 22.50
CA THR A 73 17.06 -1.71 23.20
C THR A 73 17.88 -2.51 22.19
N THR A 74 18.90 -3.23 22.67
CA THR A 74 19.73 -4.09 21.83
C THR A 74 18.90 -5.14 21.09
N ASP A 75 17.94 -5.77 21.76
CA ASP A 75 17.08 -6.79 21.15
C ASP A 75 16.20 -6.21 20.04
N LEU A 76 15.66 -5.01 20.26
CA LEU A 76 14.85 -4.35 19.25
C LEU A 76 15.73 -3.92 18.06
N PHE A 77 16.89 -3.31 18.33
CA PHE A 77 17.82 -2.83 17.31
C PHE A 77 18.29 -3.95 16.38
N ARG A 78 18.54 -5.16 16.92
CA ARG A 78 18.93 -6.35 16.13
C ARG A 78 17.88 -6.79 15.12
N THR A 79 16.60 -6.46 15.33
CA THR A 79 15.52 -6.78 14.37
C THR A 79 15.43 -5.78 13.21
N PHE A 80 16.12 -4.64 13.30
CA PHE A 80 16.04 -3.62 12.25
C PHE A 80 17.01 -3.94 11.11
N PRO A 81 16.59 -3.75 9.85
CA PRO A 81 17.51 -3.86 8.72
C PRO A 81 18.63 -2.82 8.83
N LYS A 82 19.84 -3.20 8.41
CA LYS A 82 21.01 -2.33 8.41
C LYS A 82 20.84 -1.19 7.40
N GLU A 83 20.41 -1.53 6.20
CA GLU A 83 20.15 -0.59 5.10
C GLU A 83 18.66 -0.47 4.83
N HIS A 84 18.24 0.68 4.31
CA HIS A 84 16.84 0.88 3.96
C HIS A 84 16.52 0.13 2.65
N PRO A 85 15.52 -0.75 2.61
CA PRO A 85 15.29 -1.66 1.49
C PRO A 85 14.80 -0.95 0.21
N PHE A 86 14.38 0.31 0.33
CA PHE A 86 13.99 1.15 -0.80
C PHE A 86 15.10 2.12 -1.25
N SER A 87 16.26 2.13 -0.59
CA SER A 87 17.35 3.07 -0.93
C SER A 87 17.73 2.94 -2.40
N LYS A 88 17.75 4.06 -3.13
CA LYS A 88 18.14 4.13 -4.55
C LYS A 88 17.23 3.33 -5.51
N LYS A 89 16.06 2.87 -5.05
CA LYS A 89 15.10 2.16 -5.89
C LYS A 89 13.97 3.09 -6.28
N LYS A 90 13.74 3.22 -7.57
CA LYS A 90 12.50 3.72 -8.14
C LYS A 90 12.03 2.70 -9.17
N TRP A 91 10.87 2.10 -8.95
CA TRP A 91 10.31 1.10 -9.86
C TRP A 91 9.53 1.79 -10.97
N ASP A 92 9.53 1.22 -12.17
CA ASP A 92 8.78 1.78 -13.29
C ASP A 92 7.29 1.58 -13.10
N THR A 93 6.89 0.37 -12.70
CA THR A 93 5.48 -0.01 -12.54
C THR A 93 5.23 -0.67 -11.19
N CYS A 94 4.21 -0.17 -10.50
CA CYS A 94 3.74 -0.71 -9.23
C CYS A 94 2.26 -1.00 -9.27
N SER A 95 1.89 -2.21 -8.83
CA SER A 95 0.50 -2.58 -8.55
C SER A 95 0.27 -2.52 -7.05
N VAL A 96 -0.70 -1.73 -6.60
CA VAL A 96 -1.17 -1.75 -5.21
C VAL A 96 -2.53 -2.44 -5.18
N VAL A 97 -2.60 -3.55 -4.46
CA VAL A 97 -3.78 -4.40 -4.39
C VAL A 97 -4.42 -4.24 -3.02
N GLY A 98 -5.57 -3.55 -3.00
CA GLY A 98 -6.50 -3.51 -1.90
C GLY A 98 -7.31 -4.81 -1.80
N ASN A 99 -8.15 -4.91 -0.77
CA ASN A 99 -8.85 -6.16 -0.47
C ASN A 99 -10.31 -6.16 -0.93
N GLY A 100 -10.81 -5.11 -1.61
CA GLY A 100 -12.23 -4.96 -1.92
C GLY A 100 -12.81 -6.08 -2.77
N GLY A 101 -14.08 -6.43 -2.49
CA GLY A 101 -14.80 -7.50 -3.21
C GLY A 101 -15.01 -7.25 -4.71
N ILE A 102 -14.76 -6.04 -5.19
CA ILE A 102 -14.78 -5.69 -6.62
C ILE A 102 -13.81 -6.53 -7.45
N LEU A 103 -12.80 -7.16 -6.83
CA LEU A 103 -11.85 -8.02 -7.54
C LEU A 103 -12.43 -9.37 -7.95
N ILE A 104 -13.55 -9.81 -7.35
CA ILE A 104 -14.17 -11.10 -7.68
C ILE A 104 -14.55 -11.11 -9.17
N ASN A 105 -14.07 -12.12 -9.90
CA ASN A 105 -14.24 -12.31 -11.35
C ASN A 105 -13.62 -11.21 -12.25
N SER A 106 -12.73 -10.37 -11.70
CA SER A 106 -12.06 -9.30 -12.46
C SER A 106 -10.98 -9.79 -13.42
N LYS A 107 -10.49 -11.03 -13.25
CA LYS A 107 -9.40 -11.62 -14.06
C LYS A 107 -8.11 -10.78 -14.13
N CYS A 108 -7.91 -9.85 -13.19
CA CYS A 108 -6.80 -8.92 -13.20
C CYS A 108 -5.47 -9.51 -12.75
N GLY A 109 -5.41 -10.80 -12.37
CA GLY A 109 -4.22 -11.39 -11.76
C GLY A 109 -2.97 -11.29 -12.62
N LYS A 110 -3.07 -11.56 -13.93
CA LYS A 110 -1.93 -11.43 -14.87
C LYS A 110 -1.45 -9.99 -14.99
N GLN A 111 -2.37 -9.03 -15.08
CA GLN A 111 -2.04 -7.61 -15.19
C GLN A 111 -1.39 -7.10 -13.90
N ILE A 112 -1.91 -7.50 -12.74
CA ILE A 112 -1.33 -7.19 -11.43
C ILE A 112 0.12 -7.70 -11.35
N ASP A 113 0.35 -8.97 -11.71
CA ASP A 113 1.65 -9.63 -11.60
C ASP A 113 2.69 -9.13 -12.63
N SER A 114 2.23 -8.44 -13.69
CA SER A 114 3.11 -7.82 -14.68
C SER A 114 3.91 -6.62 -14.15
N ALA A 115 3.46 -5.96 -13.07
CA ALA A 115 4.14 -4.82 -12.48
C ALA A 115 5.49 -5.22 -11.87
N GLN A 116 6.50 -4.35 -11.93
CA GLN A 116 7.82 -4.61 -11.33
C GLN A 116 7.73 -4.83 -9.81
N PHE A 117 6.84 -4.10 -9.12
CA PHE A 117 6.67 -4.18 -7.68
C PHE A 117 5.20 -4.26 -7.27
N VAL A 118 4.82 -5.32 -6.55
CA VAL A 118 3.43 -5.54 -6.10
C VAL A 118 3.30 -5.37 -4.59
N ILE A 119 2.40 -4.49 -4.18
CA ILE A 119 2.09 -4.17 -2.78
C ILE A 119 0.71 -4.71 -2.41
N ARG A 120 0.62 -5.49 -1.33
CA ARG A 120 -0.63 -6.11 -0.84
C ARG A 120 -0.95 -5.71 0.60
N CYS A 121 -2.23 -5.77 0.94
CA CYS A 121 -2.72 -5.30 2.24
C CYS A 121 -3.14 -6.45 3.16
N ASN A 122 -2.60 -6.47 4.38
CA ASN A 122 -3.11 -7.30 5.49
C ASN A 122 -3.04 -8.83 5.26
N ILE A 123 -1.93 -9.33 4.68
CA ILE A 123 -1.67 -10.76 4.41
C ILE A 123 -2.91 -11.51 3.88
N PRO A 124 -3.46 -11.06 2.73
CA PRO A 124 -4.69 -11.61 2.22
C PRO A 124 -4.42 -12.99 1.57
N PRO A 125 -5.41 -13.89 1.50
CA PRO A 125 -5.26 -15.14 0.77
C PRO A 125 -5.06 -14.88 -0.73
N LEU A 126 -4.15 -15.65 -1.35
CA LEU A 126 -3.79 -15.56 -2.77
C LEU A 126 -3.81 -16.93 -3.48
N GLU A 127 -4.34 -17.98 -2.85
CA GLU A 127 -4.28 -19.34 -3.40
C GLU A 127 -5.60 -19.73 -4.10
N GLY A 128 -5.54 -20.79 -4.89
CA GLY A 128 -6.71 -21.34 -5.59
C GLY A 128 -7.28 -20.40 -6.66
N GLU A 129 -8.60 -20.36 -6.75
CA GLU A 129 -9.34 -19.62 -7.78
C GLU A 129 -9.11 -18.10 -7.73
N LEU A 130 -8.71 -17.58 -6.56
CA LEU A 130 -8.43 -16.15 -6.36
C LEU A 130 -7.26 -15.67 -7.24
N GLN A 131 -6.30 -16.54 -7.58
CA GLN A 131 -5.11 -16.14 -8.36
C GLN A 131 -5.47 -15.53 -9.71
N ARG A 132 -6.57 -16.00 -10.32
CA ARG A 132 -7.04 -15.47 -11.60
C ARG A 132 -7.36 -13.97 -11.50
N ASP A 133 -7.93 -13.57 -10.37
CA ASP A 133 -8.40 -12.22 -10.14
C ASP A 133 -7.35 -11.31 -9.52
N VAL A 134 -6.56 -11.83 -8.57
CA VAL A 134 -5.67 -11.01 -7.74
C VAL A 134 -4.19 -11.27 -7.95
N GLY A 135 -3.82 -12.30 -8.72
CA GLY A 135 -2.43 -12.70 -8.94
C GLY A 135 -1.76 -13.26 -7.69
N ASN A 136 -0.49 -13.66 -7.81
CA ASN A 136 0.30 -14.19 -6.69
C ASN A 136 1.59 -13.41 -6.40
N LYS A 137 2.07 -12.58 -7.34
CA LYS A 137 3.30 -11.82 -7.15
C LYS A 137 3.14 -10.86 -5.99
N THR A 138 4.12 -10.86 -5.09
CA THR A 138 4.13 -9.99 -3.91
C THR A 138 5.55 -9.58 -3.59
N ASN A 139 5.81 -8.29 -3.50
CA ASN A 139 7.11 -7.76 -3.08
C ASN A 139 7.04 -7.12 -1.68
N LEU A 140 5.86 -6.58 -1.34
CA LEU A 140 5.56 -5.97 -0.04
C LEU A 140 4.15 -6.35 0.37
N VAL A 141 3.98 -6.85 1.59
CA VAL A 141 2.67 -7.13 2.18
C VAL A 141 2.62 -6.59 3.61
N THR A 142 1.50 -5.99 3.99
CA THR A 142 1.32 -5.48 5.36
C THR A 142 0.61 -6.52 6.24
N ALA A 143 0.76 -6.41 7.56
CA ALA A 143 -0.09 -7.14 8.50
C ALA A 143 -0.50 -6.26 9.68
N ASN A 144 -1.80 -5.98 9.78
CA ASN A 144 -2.34 -5.31 10.95
C ASN A 144 -2.23 -6.21 12.20
N PRO A 145 -1.80 -5.69 13.37
CA PRO A 145 -1.69 -6.45 14.60
C PRO A 145 -3.00 -7.10 15.09
N SER A 146 -4.17 -6.63 14.64
CA SER A 146 -5.45 -7.32 14.89
C SER A 146 -5.46 -8.72 14.31
N ILE A 147 -4.78 -8.97 13.18
CA ILE A 147 -4.69 -10.30 12.56
C ILE A 147 -3.98 -11.27 13.51
N PHE A 148 -2.84 -10.87 14.07
CA PHE A 148 -2.13 -11.70 15.05
C PHE A 148 -2.98 -11.99 16.29
N ARG A 149 -3.70 -10.97 16.77
CA ARG A 149 -4.51 -11.08 18.00
C ARG A 149 -5.74 -11.95 17.82
N LEU A 150 -6.49 -11.73 16.74
CA LEU A 150 -7.80 -12.32 16.49
C LEU A 150 -7.69 -13.62 15.70
N LYS A 151 -7.08 -13.58 14.51
CA LYS A 151 -6.97 -14.74 13.60
C LYS A 151 -5.99 -15.78 14.14
N PHE A 152 -4.87 -15.33 14.70
CA PHE A 152 -3.81 -16.22 15.19
C PHE A 152 -3.71 -16.28 16.72
N PHE A 153 -4.77 -15.91 17.44
CA PHE A 153 -4.87 -16.02 18.90
C PHE A 153 -3.66 -15.47 19.66
N SER A 154 -3.20 -14.28 19.26
CA SER A 154 -1.99 -13.62 19.75
C SER A 154 -0.71 -14.44 19.58
N LEU A 155 -0.63 -15.31 18.57
CA LEU A 155 0.52 -16.16 18.24
C LEU A 155 0.88 -17.12 19.39
N LYS A 156 -0.12 -17.66 20.10
CA LYS A 156 0.07 -18.73 21.09
C LYS A 156 0.62 -20.00 20.43
N ASN A 157 0.05 -20.37 19.29
CA ASN A 157 0.64 -21.28 18.32
C ASN A 157 1.08 -20.47 17.10
N GLN A 158 2.35 -20.57 16.74
CA GLN A 158 2.97 -19.76 15.69
C GLN A 158 2.87 -20.41 14.30
N SER A 159 2.74 -21.73 14.21
CA SER A 159 2.78 -22.46 12.93
C SER A 159 1.69 -22.02 11.94
N PRO A 160 0.41 -21.84 12.34
CA PRO A 160 -0.62 -21.39 11.39
C PRO A 160 -0.36 -20.01 10.82
N PHE A 161 0.26 -19.12 11.61
CA PHE A 161 0.67 -17.81 11.13
C PHE A 161 1.77 -17.93 10.09
N VAL A 162 2.85 -18.68 10.38
CA VAL A 162 3.96 -18.81 9.45
C VAL A 162 3.56 -19.57 8.19
N GLU A 163 2.72 -20.60 8.29
CA GLU A 163 2.18 -21.31 7.13
C GLU A 163 1.39 -20.36 6.22
N SER A 164 0.59 -19.46 6.80
CA SER A 164 -0.15 -18.45 6.03
C SER A 164 0.74 -17.46 5.26
N LEU A 165 2.06 -17.43 5.53
CA LEU A 165 3.01 -16.57 4.83
C LEU A 165 3.72 -17.27 3.67
N ARG A 166 3.58 -18.60 3.53
CA ARG A 166 4.37 -19.43 2.61
C ARG A 166 4.31 -18.93 1.16
N HIS A 167 3.13 -18.53 0.70
CA HIS A 167 2.91 -18.05 -0.67
C HIS A 167 3.48 -16.64 -0.95
N PHE A 168 3.92 -15.90 0.08
CA PHE A 168 4.61 -14.61 -0.13
C PHE A 168 6.11 -14.76 -0.36
N GLY A 169 6.68 -15.97 -0.20
CA GLY A 169 8.11 -16.21 -0.40
C GLY A 169 8.98 -15.26 0.44
N ASP A 170 9.95 -14.61 -0.20
CA ASP A 170 10.89 -13.66 0.41
C ASP A 170 10.41 -12.20 0.40
N ALA A 171 9.10 -11.96 0.21
CA ALA A 171 8.52 -10.62 0.25
C ALA A 171 8.78 -9.91 1.58
N MET A 172 8.66 -8.58 1.58
CA MET A 172 8.71 -7.83 2.83
C MET A 172 7.37 -7.90 3.55
N LEU A 173 7.41 -8.29 4.83
CA LEU A 173 6.26 -8.18 5.73
C LEU A 173 6.36 -6.89 6.54
N LEU A 174 5.56 -5.89 6.17
CA LEU A 174 5.59 -4.56 6.77
C LEU A 174 4.61 -4.45 7.95
N LEU A 175 5.17 -4.30 9.13
CA LEU A 175 4.46 -4.29 10.41
C LEU A 175 4.33 -2.87 10.96
N PRO A 176 3.14 -2.42 11.41
CA PRO A 176 2.98 -1.17 12.14
C PRO A 176 3.34 -1.35 13.63
N THR A 177 4.54 -1.91 13.88
CA THR A 177 5.09 -2.24 15.21
C THR A 177 5.02 -1.05 16.17
N PHE A 178 5.35 0.14 15.66
CA PHE A 178 5.40 1.38 16.43
C PHE A 178 4.22 2.32 16.16
N ALA A 179 3.11 1.83 15.61
CA ALA A 179 1.91 2.64 15.48
C ALA A 179 1.25 2.89 16.85
N PHE A 180 1.14 1.84 17.67
CA PHE A 180 0.62 1.93 19.04
C PHE A 180 1.46 1.08 19.99
N SER A 181 1.60 1.49 21.24
CA SER A 181 2.39 0.73 22.23
C SER A 181 1.88 -0.68 22.48
N ALA A 182 0.60 -0.93 22.20
CA ALA A 182 0.02 -2.27 22.30
C ALA A 182 0.49 -3.20 21.16
N ASN A 183 0.98 -2.65 20.04
CA ASN A 183 1.39 -3.41 18.86
C ASN A 183 2.77 -4.04 19.05
N THR A 184 3.69 -3.33 19.71
CA THR A 184 5.11 -3.69 19.79
C THR A 184 5.33 -5.14 20.18
N ARG A 185 4.74 -5.59 21.30
CA ARG A 185 4.94 -6.95 21.82
C ARG A 185 4.42 -8.03 20.87
N VAL A 186 3.25 -7.83 20.26
CA VAL A 186 2.68 -8.84 19.36
C VAL A 186 3.41 -8.87 18.00
N CYS A 187 3.85 -7.72 17.49
CA CYS A 187 4.70 -7.66 16.31
C CYS A 187 6.07 -8.30 16.55
N GLN A 188 6.71 -8.08 17.70
CA GLN A 188 7.96 -8.75 18.05
C GLN A 188 7.80 -10.27 18.10
N ARG A 189 6.67 -10.77 18.63
CA ARG A 189 6.36 -12.22 18.58
C ARG A 189 6.20 -12.73 17.15
N ALA A 190 5.61 -11.93 16.25
CA ALA A 190 5.51 -12.30 14.83
C ALA A 190 6.89 -12.39 14.18
N VAL A 191 7.77 -11.41 14.42
CA VAL A 191 9.16 -11.41 13.93
C VAL A 191 9.92 -12.63 14.46
N GLN A 192 9.76 -12.94 15.74
CA GLN A 192 10.40 -14.09 16.37
C GLN A 192 9.90 -15.42 15.78
N ALA A 193 8.57 -15.55 15.59
CA ALA A 193 7.97 -16.73 14.96
C ALA A 193 8.50 -16.99 13.54
N ILE A 194 8.61 -15.93 12.73
CA ILE A 194 9.18 -15.99 11.38
C ILE A 194 10.62 -16.53 11.40
N LYS A 195 11.42 -16.06 12.36
CA LYS A 195 12.80 -16.51 12.55
C LYS A 195 12.88 -17.96 13.02
N ASP A 196 12.13 -18.31 14.06
CA ASP A 196 12.20 -19.64 14.69
C ASP A 196 11.72 -20.77 13.77
N LEU A 197 10.77 -20.47 12.89
CA LEU A 197 10.23 -21.40 11.91
C LEU A 197 10.88 -21.27 10.52
N ASN A 198 12.00 -20.55 10.40
CA ASN A 198 12.80 -20.40 9.18
C ASN A 198 11.99 -19.96 7.94
N SER A 199 11.04 -19.04 8.12
CA SER A 199 10.27 -18.52 7.00
C SER A 199 11.11 -17.53 6.17
N PRO A 200 11.07 -17.60 4.83
CA PRO A 200 11.86 -16.71 3.96
C PRO A 200 11.38 -15.25 3.97
N ILE A 201 10.16 -14.99 4.43
CA ILE A 201 9.58 -13.65 4.45
C ILE A 201 10.41 -12.70 5.32
N ARG A 202 10.57 -11.45 4.87
CA ARG A 202 11.47 -10.48 5.50
C ARG A 202 10.68 -9.45 6.32
N PRO A 203 10.55 -9.62 7.64
CA PRO A 203 9.80 -8.67 8.45
C PRO A 203 10.53 -7.34 8.58
N VAL A 204 9.80 -6.25 8.39
CA VAL A 204 10.26 -4.87 8.56
C VAL A 204 9.20 -4.07 9.31
N SER A 205 9.61 -3.02 10.01
CA SER A 205 8.68 -2.17 10.78
C SER A 205 8.52 -0.80 10.10
N PHE A 206 7.27 -0.36 9.95
CA PHE A 206 6.99 1.02 9.55
C PHE A 206 7.65 2.01 10.50
N ASN A 207 8.26 3.04 9.94
CA ASN A 207 8.66 4.19 10.73
C ASN A 207 7.42 5.00 11.14
N PRO A 208 7.17 5.20 12.44
CA PRO A 208 6.03 5.98 12.88
C PRO A 208 6.14 7.47 12.52
N GLU A 209 7.35 7.98 12.23
CA GLU A 209 7.53 9.33 11.71
C GLU A 209 6.95 9.50 10.31
N TYR A 210 7.28 8.59 9.39
CA TYR A 210 6.67 8.55 8.06
C TYR A 210 5.13 8.55 8.15
N MET A 211 4.55 7.68 9.01
CA MET A 211 3.10 7.61 9.20
C MET A 211 2.51 8.94 9.71
N ARG A 212 3.21 9.65 10.61
CA ARG A 212 2.76 10.96 11.11
C ARG A 212 2.84 12.02 10.02
N ASN A 213 3.95 12.09 9.29
CA ASN A 213 4.15 13.07 8.23
C ASN A 213 3.09 12.91 7.13
N LEU A 214 2.82 11.66 6.74
CA LEU A 214 1.77 11.36 5.77
C LEU A 214 0.38 11.74 6.29
N SER A 215 0.08 11.44 7.55
CA SER A 215 -1.18 11.86 8.18
C SER A 215 -1.32 13.38 8.25
N THR A 216 -0.24 14.11 8.55
CA THR A 216 -0.24 15.58 8.59
C THR A 216 -0.46 16.16 7.20
N TYR A 217 0.24 15.63 6.19
CA TYR A 217 0.09 16.04 4.80
C TYR A 217 -1.36 15.89 4.33
N TRP A 218 -1.97 14.72 4.48
CA TRP A 218 -3.34 14.50 4.01
C TRP A 218 -4.39 15.26 4.81
N ARG A 219 -4.16 15.54 6.10
CA ARG A 219 -4.99 16.47 6.85
C ARG A 219 -4.93 17.89 6.29
N SER A 220 -3.76 18.37 5.88
CA SER A 220 -3.65 19.67 5.19
C SER A 220 -4.32 19.69 3.81
N GLN A 221 -4.48 18.53 3.17
CA GLN A 221 -5.27 18.37 1.94
C GLN A 221 -6.78 18.18 2.20
N GLY A 222 -7.24 18.39 3.44
CA GLY A 222 -8.66 18.38 3.82
C GLY A 222 -9.23 17.01 4.18
N LEU A 223 -8.41 15.95 4.32
CA LEU A 223 -8.88 14.64 4.77
C LEU A 223 -9.18 14.67 6.29
N LYS A 224 -10.44 14.40 6.66
CA LYS A 224 -10.93 14.57 8.05
C LYS A 224 -10.91 13.29 8.87
N GLY A 225 -10.76 12.14 8.21
CA GLY A 225 -10.69 10.83 8.86
C GLY A 225 -9.64 10.79 9.99
N PRO A 226 -9.93 10.12 11.13
CA PRO A 226 -9.05 10.14 12.28
C PRO A 226 -7.70 9.46 12.00
N ARG A 227 -7.69 8.45 11.12
CA ARG A 227 -6.50 7.73 10.66
C ARG A 227 -6.66 7.30 9.20
N LEU A 228 -5.55 7.32 8.47
CA LEU A 228 -5.45 6.76 7.12
C LEU A 228 -5.60 5.23 7.17
N SER A 229 -6.30 4.64 6.20
CA SER A 229 -6.34 3.19 6.02
C SER A 229 -4.98 2.63 5.58
N THR A 230 -4.76 1.34 5.80
CA THR A 230 -3.56 0.65 5.32
C THR A 230 -3.41 0.79 3.79
N GLY A 231 -4.51 0.63 3.05
CA GLY A 231 -4.51 0.76 1.60
C GLY A 231 -4.05 2.15 1.16
N PHE A 232 -4.62 3.20 1.75
CA PHE A 232 -4.26 4.58 1.41
C PHE A 232 -2.80 4.92 1.74
N ILE A 233 -2.26 4.40 2.85
CA ILE A 233 -0.83 4.53 3.17
C ILE A 233 0.03 3.82 2.10
N MET A 234 -0.37 2.64 1.65
CA MET A 234 0.36 1.88 0.61
C MET A 234 0.32 2.54 -0.76
N VAL A 235 -0.78 3.18 -1.13
CA VAL A 235 -0.85 3.99 -2.36
C VAL A 235 0.17 5.12 -2.29
N ASN A 236 0.22 5.87 -1.19
CA ASN A 236 1.15 6.99 -1.05
C ASN A 236 2.62 6.55 -1.01
N LEU A 237 2.89 5.41 -0.38
CA LEU A 237 4.22 4.79 -0.44
C LEU A 237 4.61 4.47 -1.88
N ALA A 238 3.69 3.91 -2.69
CA ALA A 238 3.95 3.63 -4.10
C ALA A 238 4.17 4.91 -4.92
N LEU A 239 3.41 5.98 -4.66
CA LEU A 239 3.58 7.27 -5.36
C LEU A 239 4.97 7.91 -5.13
N GLU A 240 5.62 7.64 -4.00
CA GLU A 240 6.98 8.11 -3.73
C GLU A 240 8.05 7.18 -4.34
N LEU A 241 7.74 5.90 -4.56
CA LEU A 241 8.72 4.89 -4.94
C LEU A 241 8.61 4.40 -6.39
N CYS A 242 7.57 4.81 -7.11
CA CYS A 242 7.24 4.27 -8.43
C CYS A 242 7.00 5.40 -9.45
N ASN A 243 7.32 5.14 -10.73
CA ASN A 243 7.00 6.04 -11.83
C ASN A 243 5.53 5.92 -12.25
N SER A 244 4.96 4.72 -12.14
CA SER A 244 3.56 4.45 -12.46
C SER A 244 2.91 3.57 -11.38
N VAL A 245 1.69 3.93 -10.99
CA VAL A 245 0.94 3.25 -9.93
C VAL A 245 -0.46 2.86 -10.43
N ASP A 246 -0.73 1.56 -10.41
CA ASP A 246 -2.02 0.96 -10.72
C ASP A 246 -2.67 0.42 -9.45
N LEU A 247 -3.93 0.78 -9.22
CA LEU A 247 -4.71 0.41 -8.05
C LEU A 247 -5.77 -0.62 -8.42
N TYR A 248 -5.81 -1.71 -7.66
CA TYR A 248 -6.77 -2.80 -7.82
C TYR A 248 -7.47 -3.05 -6.48
N GLY A 249 -8.78 -3.32 -6.48
CA GLY A 249 -9.52 -3.64 -5.25
C GLY A 249 -9.75 -2.45 -4.31
N PHE A 250 -9.61 -1.22 -4.80
CA PHE A 250 -9.93 0.01 -4.07
C PHE A 250 -11.36 0.44 -4.38
N TRP A 251 -12.32 -0.14 -3.67
CA TRP A 251 -13.73 0.21 -3.79
C TRP A 251 -14.43 0.09 -2.44
N PRO A 252 -14.71 1.20 -1.73
CA PRO A 252 -15.24 1.16 -0.37
C PRO A 252 -16.79 1.11 -0.31
N PHE A 253 -17.45 0.69 -1.39
CA PHE A 253 -18.91 0.67 -1.51
C PHE A 253 -19.45 -0.74 -1.73
N SER A 254 -20.71 -0.95 -1.34
CA SER A 254 -21.35 -2.28 -1.32
C SER A 254 -21.94 -2.72 -2.65
N PHE A 255 -21.89 -1.88 -3.69
CA PHE A 255 -22.45 -2.18 -5.00
C PHE A 255 -21.41 -1.88 -6.07
N HIS A 256 -21.34 -2.74 -7.08
CA HIS A 256 -20.42 -2.58 -8.20
C HIS A 256 -20.79 -1.36 -9.06
N PRO A 257 -19.81 -0.55 -9.51
CA PRO A 257 -20.08 0.74 -10.15
C PRO A 257 -20.82 0.65 -11.49
N HIS A 258 -20.71 -0.48 -12.20
CA HIS A 258 -21.23 -0.61 -13.58
C HIS A 258 -22.56 -1.37 -13.69
N ASN A 259 -22.81 -2.34 -12.82
CA ASN A 259 -23.97 -3.24 -12.92
C ASN A 259 -24.81 -3.27 -11.64
N CYS A 260 -24.41 -2.49 -10.62
CA CYS A 260 -25.09 -2.39 -9.33
C CYS A 260 -25.25 -3.72 -8.58
N CYS A 261 -24.52 -4.77 -8.96
CA CYS A 261 -24.54 -6.03 -8.23
C CYS A 261 -23.96 -5.84 -6.82
N PRO A 262 -24.53 -6.48 -5.78
CA PRO A 262 -23.97 -6.46 -4.44
C PRO A 262 -22.54 -7.00 -4.42
N LEU A 263 -21.66 -6.32 -3.71
CA LEU A 263 -20.28 -6.73 -3.48
C LEU A 263 -20.08 -7.10 -2.01
N THR A 264 -19.26 -8.11 -1.78
CA THR A 264 -18.71 -8.39 -0.46
C THR A 264 -17.71 -7.30 -0.06
N ASN A 265 -17.50 -7.15 1.26
CA ASN A 265 -16.49 -6.21 1.77
C ASN A 265 -15.08 -6.56 1.29
N HIS A 266 -14.72 -7.85 1.28
CA HIS A 266 -13.46 -8.32 0.73
C HIS A 266 -13.66 -9.34 -0.38
N TYR A 267 -12.63 -9.56 -1.21
CA TYR A 267 -12.70 -10.60 -2.25
C TYR A 267 -12.61 -12.04 -1.71
N TYR A 268 -12.30 -12.21 -0.42
CA TYR A 268 -12.10 -13.51 0.24
C TYR A 268 -13.03 -13.76 1.43
N ASP A 269 -13.77 -12.74 1.89
CA ASP A 269 -14.77 -12.86 2.95
C ASP A 269 -15.77 -11.68 2.86
N ASN A 270 -16.77 -11.66 3.75
CA ASN A 270 -17.69 -10.52 3.86
C ASN A 270 -17.55 -9.75 5.18
N SER A 271 -16.37 -9.73 5.78
CA SER A 271 -16.11 -9.06 7.05
C SER A 271 -16.25 -7.53 6.91
N PRO A 272 -17.13 -6.86 7.67
CA PRO A 272 -17.37 -5.44 7.51
C PRO A 272 -16.18 -4.60 7.98
N ALA A 273 -15.92 -3.50 7.29
CA ALA A 273 -14.95 -2.52 7.74
C ALA A 273 -15.40 -1.86 9.06
N VAL A 274 -14.44 -1.56 9.94
CA VAL A 274 -14.71 -0.84 11.18
C VAL A 274 -14.94 0.64 10.88
N LYS A 275 -16.20 1.01 10.61
CA LYS A 275 -16.63 2.35 10.15
C LYS A 275 -16.18 3.54 11.02
N LYS A 276 -15.75 3.30 12.27
CA LYS A 276 -15.32 4.35 13.22
C LYS A 276 -13.82 4.69 13.17
N VAL A 277 -13.01 3.97 12.37
CA VAL A 277 -11.53 4.12 12.39
C VAL A 277 -10.98 4.84 11.15
N HIS A 278 -11.61 4.67 10.00
CA HIS A 278 -11.17 5.22 8.71
C HIS A 278 -12.35 5.83 7.97
N SER A 279 -12.13 6.90 7.21
CA SER A 279 -13.11 7.43 6.27
C SER A 279 -12.75 6.97 4.85
N MET A 280 -12.97 5.68 4.58
CA MET A 280 -12.56 5.08 3.29
C MET A 280 -13.24 5.73 2.08
N PRO A 281 -14.51 6.17 2.13
CA PRO A 281 -15.10 6.95 1.03
C PRO A 281 -14.39 8.29 0.79
N GLU A 282 -13.98 9.01 1.85
CA GLU A 282 -13.21 10.25 1.69
C GLU A 282 -11.82 9.97 1.11
N GLU A 283 -11.14 8.92 1.57
CA GLU A 283 -9.87 8.47 1.01
C GLU A 283 -10.00 8.11 -0.47
N PHE A 284 -11.05 7.36 -0.84
CA PHE A 284 -11.32 7.02 -2.23
C PHE A 284 -11.61 8.25 -3.10
N ASN A 285 -12.31 9.25 -2.58
CA ASN A 285 -12.49 10.51 -3.29
C ASN A 285 -11.15 11.22 -3.59
N GLN A 286 -10.16 11.12 -2.70
CA GLN A 286 -8.82 11.64 -2.98
C GLN A 286 -8.10 10.79 -4.04
N LEU A 287 -8.23 9.47 -3.98
CA LEU A 287 -7.68 8.58 -5.01
C LEU A 287 -8.30 8.85 -6.39
N LEU A 288 -9.62 9.09 -6.46
CA LEU A 288 -10.31 9.48 -7.69
C LEU A 288 -9.79 10.81 -8.26
N LYS A 289 -9.49 11.80 -7.41
CA LYS A 289 -8.88 13.06 -7.88
C LYS A 289 -7.51 12.80 -8.50
N LEU A 290 -6.65 12.04 -7.82
CA LEU A 290 -5.34 11.65 -8.35
C LEU A 290 -5.47 10.87 -9.66
N HIS A 291 -6.49 10.00 -9.77
CA HIS A 291 -6.80 9.27 -10.99
C HIS A 291 -7.18 10.20 -12.15
N SER A 292 -8.09 11.15 -11.91
CA SER A 292 -8.51 12.12 -12.93
C SER A 292 -7.39 13.05 -13.40
N GLN A 293 -6.36 13.26 -12.57
CA GLN A 293 -5.15 14.01 -12.90
C GLN A 293 -4.08 13.15 -13.59
N GLY A 294 -4.35 11.87 -13.82
CA GLY A 294 -3.41 10.92 -14.41
C GLY A 294 -2.21 10.58 -13.52
N ILE A 295 -2.27 10.89 -12.22
CA ILE A 295 -1.19 10.63 -11.25
C ILE A 295 -1.10 9.14 -10.91
N LEU A 296 -2.24 8.46 -10.90
CA LEU A 296 -2.37 7.01 -10.72
C LEU A 296 -3.54 6.47 -11.56
N ARG A 297 -3.65 5.15 -11.68
CA ARG A 297 -4.76 4.50 -12.39
C ARG A 297 -5.56 3.63 -11.45
N ILE A 298 -6.88 3.77 -11.44
CA ILE A 298 -7.78 2.93 -10.65
C ILE A 298 -8.50 1.98 -11.60
N HIS A 299 -8.35 0.68 -11.36
CA HIS A 299 -9.02 -0.38 -12.12
C HIS A 299 -10.25 -0.85 -11.34
N LEU A 300 -11.43 -0.62 -11.91
CA LEU A 300 -12.74 -0.99 -11.33
C LEU A 300 -13.50 -2.03 -12.18
N GLY A 301 -12.94 -2.47 -13.31
CA GLY A 301 -13.55 -3.42 -14.24
C GLY A 301 -12.77 -4.71 -14.40
N ASP A 302 -13.24 -5.57 -15.32
CA ASP A 302 -12.54 -6.78 -15.76
C ASP A 302 -11.29 -6.42 -16.58
N CYS A 303 -10.18 -7.11 -16.36
CA CYS A 303 -8.91 -6.97 -17.08
C CYS A 303 -8.75 -8.00 -18.21
N GLY A 304 -9.77 -8.82 -18.49
CA GLY A 304 -9.74 -9.93 -19.42
C GLY A 304 -9.82 -9.56 -20.91
N GLN A 305 -9.14 -8.50 -21.35
CA GLN A 305 -8.86 -8.24 -22.77
C GLN A 305 -7.44 -8.65 -23.11
#